data_AF-A0A0Q5V9Y5-F1
#
_entry.id   AF-A0A0Q5V9Y5-F1
#
_cell.length_a   1.000
_cell.length_b   1.000
_cell.length_c   1.000
_cell.angle_alpha   90.00
_cell.angle_beta   90.00
_cell.angle_gamma   90.00
#
_symmetry.space_group_name_H-M   'P 1'
#
loop_
_entity.id
_entity.type
_entity.pdbx_description
1 polymer ?
#
loop_
_entity_poly.entity_id
_entity_poly.type
_entity_poly.pdbx_seq_one_letter_code
_entity_poly.pdbx_strand_id
1 'polypeptide(L)'
;MRLTFALAGLAALVATGAQAQSSAPGGGEYGADLTRMITSVAGGACPDDIMGGQLLTACQTQLAGMQAGLSSLGAVESASLLQSQDATQGRIETYRVRFAGGQEMNWAIGVKVGGKYEAAFTRGD
;
A
#
# COMPACT_ATOMS: atom_id res chain seq x y z
N MET A 1 4.77 26.50 56.00
CA MET A 1 5.36 27.40 55.00
C MET A 1 4.66 27.11 53.67
N ARG A 2 3.70 27.95 53.27
CA ARG A 2 2.92 27.79 52.03
C ARG A 2 3.63 28.60 50.95
N LEU A 3 4.08 27.97 49.87
CA LEU A 3 4.46 28.68 48.65
C LEU A 3 3.44 28.39 47.56
N THR A 4 2.55 29.36 47.39
CA THR A 4 1.67 29.49 46.24
C THR A 4 2.52 30.01 45.07
N PHE A 5 2.67 29.23 44.01
CA PHE A 5 3.12 29.75 42.71
C PHE A 5 1.99 29.55 41.71
N ALA A 6 1.34 30.66 41.35
CA ALA A 6 0.51 30.77 40.17
C ALA A 6 1.34 31.44 39.08
N LEU A 7 1.53 30.76 37.95
CA LEU A 7 1.97 31.36 36.70
C LEU A 7 1.05 30.85 35.59
N ALA A 8 0.32 31.80 35.04
CA ALA A 8 -0.55 31.67 33.89
C ALA A 8 0.25 31.65 32.59
N GLY A 9 -0.27 30.97 31.58
CA GLY A 9 -0.27 31.53 30.22
C GLY A 9 0.44 30.74 29.11
N LEU A 10 -0.41 30.24 28.22
CA LEU A 10 -0.28 30.20 26.75
C LEU A 10 0.53 29.10 26.04
N ALA A 11 -0.16 28.58 25.02
CA ALA A 11 0.31 28.13 23.71
C ALA A 11 0.96 26.74 23.62
N ALA A 12 0.24 25.79 23.04
CA ALA A 12 0.22 25.58 21.60
C ALA A 12 -0.38 24.20 21.30
N LEU A 13 -1.44 24.20 20.50
CA LEU A 13 -1.94 23.03 19.79
C LEU A 13 -0.82 22.54 18.86
N VAL A 14 0.03 21.63 19.33
CA VAL A 14 0.74 20.73 18.42
C VAL A 14 -0.19 19.55 18.19
N ALA A 15 -1.04 19.70 17.18
CA ALA A 15 -1.56 18.55 16.47
C ALA A 15 -0.34 17.78 15.96
N THR A 16 0.12 16.82 16.76
CA THR A 16 0.97 15.75 16.27
C THR A 16 0.11 15.03 15.25
N GLY A 17 0.25 15.42 14.00
CA GLY A 17 -0.05 14.57 12.87
C GLY A 17 0.83 13.34 13.03
N ALA A 18 0.35 12.40 13.84
CA ALA A 18 0.69 11.02 13.69
C ALA A 18 0.25 10.70 12.27
N GLN A 19 1.20 10.81 11.34
CA GLN A 19 1.12 10.08 10.10
C GLN A 19 0.93 8.65 10.55
N ALA A 20 -0.30 8.18 10.50
CA ALA A 20 -0.59 6.76 10.53
C ALA A 20 0.10 6.20 9.30
N GLN A 21 1.40 5.95 9.41
CA GLN A 21 2.03 4.86 8.69
C GLN A 21 1.33 3.64 9.24
N SER A 22 0.17 3.33 8.64
CA SER A 22 -0.48 2.06 8.78
C SER A 22 0.46 1.04 8.16
N SER A 23 1.52 0.67 8.90
CA SER A 23 2.19 -0.60 8.74
C SER A 23 1.11 -1.62 9.07
N ALA A 24 0.40 -2.08 8.03
CA ALA A 24 -0.55 -3.16 8.20
C ALA A 24 0.18 -4.32 8.90
N PRO A 25 -0.46 -5.00 9.88
CA PRO A 25 0.13 -6.16 10.51
C PRO A 25 0.23 -7.25 9.44
N GLY A 26 1.44 -7.52 8.98
CA GLY A 26 1.67 -8.37 7.83
C GLY A 26 3.13 -8.62 7.46
N GLY A 27 4.10 -7.94 8.07
CA GLY A 27 5.52 -8.35 8.12
C GLY A 27 6.39 -8.18 6.86
N GLY A 28 5.81 -7.98 5.68
CA GLY A 28 6.58 -7.81 4.43
C GLY A 28 6.93 -6.36 4.11
N GLU A 29 7.96 -6.17 3.27
CA GLU A 29 8.53 -4.87 2.91
C GLU A 29 7.66 -4.11 1.90
N TYR A 30 6.99 -4.81 0.99
CA TYR A 30 6.30 -4.24 -0.18
C TYR A 30 4.80 -4.07 0.01
N GLY A 31 4.24 -4.45 1.16
CA GLY A 31 2.79 -4.49 1.38
C GLY A 31 2.12 -3.12 1.36
N ALA A 32 2.79 -2.10 1.88
CA ALA A 32 2.30 -0.72 1.84
C ALA A 32 2.23 -0.17 0.41
N ASP A 33 3.28 -0.41 -0.39
CA ASP A 33 3.33 0.01 -1.80
C ASP A 33 2.28 -0.75 -2.63
N LEU A 34 2.12 -2.06 -2.41
CA LEU A 34 1.08 -2.85 -3.05
C LEU A 34 -0.33 -2.31 -2.74
N THR A 35 -0.61 -2.02 -1.47
CA THR A 35 -1.90 -1.44 -1.05
C THR A 35 -2.13 -0.11 -1.76
N ARG A 36 -1.11 0.76 -1.81
CA ARG A 36 -1.20 2.05 -2.50
C ARG A 36 -1.44 1.89 -4.00
N MET A 37 -0.79 0.94 -4.67
CA MET A 37 -1.05 0.65 -6.09
C MET A 37 -2.50 0.23 -6.31
N ILE A 38 -2.98 -0.76 -5.56
CA ILE A 38 -4.35 -1.28 -5.70
C ILE A 38 -5.37 -0.16 -5.48
N THR A 39 -5.22 0.63 -4.42
CA THR A 39 -6.12 1.76 -4.12
C THR A 39 -6.07 2.84 -5.20
N SER A 40 -4.89 3.19 -5.71
CA SER A 40 -4.76 4.20 -6.77
C SER A 40 -5.44 3.74 -8.06
N VAL A 41 -5.23 2.47 -8.45
CA VAL A 41 -5.83 1.90 -9.67
C VAL A 41 -7.35 1.77 -9.53
N ALA A 42 -7.85 1.37 -8.36
CA ALA A 42 -9.28 1.39 -8.06
C ALA A 42 -9.89 2.80 -8.18
N GLY A 43 -9.09 3.84 -7.89
CA GLY A 43 -9.44 5.24 -8.09
C GLY A 43 -9.22 5.77 -9.52
N GLY A 44 -8.76 4.94 -10.46
CA GLY A 44 -8.52 5.33 -11.85
C GLY A 44 -7.16 5.97 -12.11
N ALA A 45 -6.14 5.68 -11.29
CA ALA A 45 -4.79 6.21 -11.46
C ALA A 45 -3.72 5.11 -11.42
N CYS A 46 -2.70 5.24 -12.29
CA CYS A 46 -1.49 4.40 -12.24
C CYS A 46 -0.34 5.22 -11.63
N PRO A 47 0.06 4.96 -10.37
CA PRO A 47 1.04 5.78 -9.66
C PRO A 47 2.45 5.56 -10.22
N ASP A 48 2.92 6.51 -11.02
CA ASP A 48 4.20 6.47 -11.73
C ASP A 48 5.43 6.62 -10.82
N ASP A 49 5.24 7.07 -9.58
CA ASP A 49 6.29 7.19 -8.57
C ASP A 49 6.70 5.82 -7.99
N ILE A 50 5.79 4.83 -8.04
CA ILE A 50 6.04 3.46 -7.54
C ILE A 50 6.01 2.41 -8.66
N MET A 51 5.30 2.64 -9.76
CA MET A 51 5.28 1.72 -10.89
C MET A 51 6.43 2.00 -11.86
N GLY A 52 7.23 0.96 -12.11
CA GLY A 52 8.28 0.94 -13.11
C GLY A 52 7.73 0.94 -14.54
N GLY A 53 8.61 1.06 -15.53
CA GLY A 53 8.21 1.35 -16.91
C GLY A 53 7.26 0.32 -17.51
N GLN A 54 7.54 -0.98 -17.29
CA GLN A 54 6.70 -2.05 -17.82
C GLN A 54 5.36 -2.13 -17.08
N LEU A 55 5.39 -2.09 -15.75
CA LEU A 55 4.19 -2.15 -14.92
C LEU A 55 3.26 -0.95 -15.17
N LEU A 56 3.83 0.25 -15.27
CA LEU A 56 3.09 1.49 -15.53
C LEU A 56 2.38 1.43 -16.87
N THR A 57 3.08 0.98 -17.92
CA THR A 57 2.51 0.83 -19.27
C THR A 57 1.37 -0.19 -19.27
N ALA A 58 1.57 -1.35 -18.62
CA ALA A 58 0.53 -2.36 -18.49
C ALA A 58 -0.69 -1.84 -17.72
N CYS A 59 -0.46 -1.11 -16.63
CA CYS A 59 -1.51 -0.50 -15.83
C CYS A 59 -2.34 0.47 -16.67
N GLN A 60 -1.69 1.41 -17.37
CA GLN A 60 -2.38 2.42 -18.19
C GLN A 60 -3.20 1.76 -19.32
N THR A 61 -2.65 0.72 -19.94
CA THR A 61 -3.32 -0.03 -21.01
C THR A 61 -4.59 -0.72 -20.51
N GLN A 62 -4.56 -1.26 -19.29
CA GLN A 62 -5.66 -2.07 -18.72
C GLN A 62 -6.53 -1.31 -17.72
N LEU A 63 -6.28 0.00 -17.53
CA LEU A 63 -6.80 0.78 -16.41
C LEU A 63 -8.32 0.70 -16.28
N ALA A 64 -9.06 0.86 -17.39
CA ALA A 64 -10.52 0.84 -17.35
C ALA A 64 -11.07 -0.49 -16.79
N GLY A 65 -10.50 -1.62 -17.22
CA GLY A 65 -10.91 -2.94 -16.75
C GLY A 65 -10.49 -3.18 -15.30
N MET A 66 -9.26 -2.83 -14.94
CA MET A 66 -8.76 -2.97 -13.58
C MET A 66 -9.50 -2.07 -12.59
N GLN A 67 -9.78 -0.83 -12.95
CA GLN A 67 -10.52 0.13 -12.12
C GLN A 67 -11.91 -0.42 -11.80
N ALA A 68 -12.66 -0.87 -12.81
CA ALA A 68 -13.99 -1.44 -12.62
C ALA A 68 -13.93 -2.69 -11.72
N GLY A 69 -12.99 -3.60 -11.98
CA GLY A 69 -12.80 -4.80 -11.16
C GLY A 69 -12.46 -4.47 -9.71
N LEU A 70 -11.42 -3.66 -9.46
CA LEU A 70 -10.94 -3.34 -8.12
C LEU A 70 -11.93 -2.49 -7.33
N SER A 71 -12.59 -1.51 -7.95
CA SER A 71 -13.60 -0.70 -7.27
C SER A 71 -14.81 -1.52 -6.81
N SER A 72 -15.18 -2.59 -7.55
CA SER A 72 -16.25 -3.51 -7.16
C SER A 72 -15.92 -4.34 -5.91
N LEU A 73 -14.64 -4.53 -5.60
CA LEU A 73 -14.20 -5.25 -4.41
C LEU A 73 -14.28 -4.40 -3.13
N GLY A 74 -14.39 -3.07 -3.26
CA GLY A 74 -14.35 -2.13 -2.14
C GLY A 74 -12.92 -1.78 -1.70
N ALA A 75 -12.81 -1.04 -0.59
CA ALA A 75 -11.52 -0.61 -0.05
C ALA A 75 -10.66 -1.81 0.40
N VAL A 76 -9.34 -1.69 0.31
CA VAL A 76 -8.41 -2.65 0.91
C VAL A 76 -8.49 -2.51 2.43
N GLU A 77 -8.81 -3.60 3.13
CA GLU A 77 -8.85 -3.65 4.60
C GLU A 77 -7.50 -4.05 5.18
N SER A 78 -6.83 -5.03 4.56
CA SER A 78 -5.52 -5.51 5.01
C SER A 78 -4.75 -6.19 3.89
N ALA A 79 -3.42 -6.25 4.05
CA ALA A 79 -2.50 -7.03 3.24
C ALA A 79 -1.55 -7.80 4.17
N SER A 80 -1.67 -9.13 4.19
CA SER A 80 -0.86 -10.02 5.04
C SER A 80 0.16 -10.77 4.20
N LEU A 81 1.46 -10.71 4.55
CA LEU A 81 2.49 -11.45 3.80
C LEU A 81 2.24 -12.95 3.92
N LEU A 82 2.23 -13.62 2.77
CA LEU A 82 2.19 -15.08 2.67
C LEU A 82 3.58 -15.65 2.40
N GLN A 83 4.34 -14.99 1.53
CA GLN A 83 5.62 -15.50 1.07
C GLN A 83 6.55 -14.35 0.66
N SER A 84 7.82 -14.46 1.00
CA SER A 84 8.90 -13.62 0.44
C SER A 84 9.94 -14.53 -0.19
N GLN A 85 10.34 -14.23 -1.42
CA GLN A 85 11.33 -14.98 -2.17
C GLN A 85 12.35 -14.03 -2.79
N ASP A 86 13.62 -14.25 -2.47
CA ASP A 86 14.72 -13.56 -3.14
C ASP A 86 15.11 -14.34 -4.40
N ALA A 87 15.04 -13.69 -5.56
CA ALA A 87 15.42 -14.26 -6.86
C ALA A 87 16.50 -13.41 -7.52
N THR A 88 17.11 -13.92 -8.59
CA THR A 88 18.16 -13.20 -9.36
C THR A 88 17.69 -11.83 -9.87
N GLN A 89 16.39 -11.68 -10.14
CA GLN A 89 15.78 -10.43 -10.62
C GLN A 89 15.30 -9.50 -9.48
N GLY A 90 15.61 -9.85 -8.24
CA GLY A 90 15.16 -9.14 -7.04
C GLY A 90 14.12 -9.93 -6.24
N ARG A 91 13.75 -9.37 -5.10
CA ARG A 91 12.73 -9.93 -4.21
C ARG A 91 11.34 -9.85 -4.84
N ILE A 92 10.56 -10.91 -4.63
CA ILE A 92 9.11 -10.95 -4.84
C ILE A 92 8.45 -11.28 -3.51
N GLU A 93 7.45 -10.49 -3.15
CA GLU A 93 6.60 -10.75 -2.00
C GLU A 93 5.18 -11.04 -2.47
N THR A 94 4.53 -12.02 -1.84
CA THR A 94 3.15 -12.41 -2.10
C THR A 94 2.33 -12.17 -0.84
N TYR A 95 1.19 -11.50 -1.00
CA TYR A 95 0.30 -11.07 0.05
C TYR A 95 -1.10 -11.62 -0.16
N ARG A 96 -1.79 -11.91 0.94
CA ARG A 96 -3.25 -12.04 0.97
C ARG A 96 -3.84 -10.66 1.22
N VAL A 97 -4.53 -10.12 0.22
CA VAL A 97 -5.21 -8.83 0.29
C VAL A 97 -6.69 -9.06 0.54
N ARG A 98 -7.21 -8.50 1.62
CA ARG A 98 -8.62 -8.54 1.98
C ARG A 98 -9.29 -7.23 1.61
N PHE A 99 -10.45 -7.31 0.96
CA PHE A 99 -11.23 -6.16 0.54
C PHE A 99 -12.54 -6.07 1.32
N ALA A 100 -13.06 -4.85 1.47
CA ALA A 100 -14.29 -4.56 2.22
C ALA A 100 -15.55 -5.25 1.65
N GLY A 101 -15.53 -5.62 0.36
CA GLY A 101 -16.56 -6.45 -0.27
C GLY A 101 -16.55 -7.92 0.18
N GLY A 102 -15.64 -8.31 1.09
CA GLY A 102 -15.55 -9.64 1.67
C GLY A 102 -14.68 -10.63 0.88
N GLN A 103 -14.18 -10.23 -0.29
CA GLN A 103 -13.27 -11.04 -1.09
C GLN A 103 -11.82 -10.93 -0.59
N GLU A 104 -11.09 -12.04 -0.68
CA GLU A 104 -9.65 -12.11 -0.48
C GLU A 104 -8.97 -12.55 -1.76
N MET A 105 -7.81 -11.95 -2.06
CA MET A 105 -7.03 -12.28 -3.25
C MET A 105 -5.55 -12.35 -2.92
N ASN A 106 -4.84 -13.27 -3.56
CA ASN A 106 -3.39 -13.33 -3.47
C ASN A 106 -2.77 -12.40 -4.52
N TRP A 107 -1.91 -11.49 -4.07
CA TRP A 107 -1.22 -10.52 -4.92
C TRP A 107 0.28 -10.67 -4.74
N ALA A 108 1.03 -10.70 -5.84
CA ALA A 108 2.48 -10.63 -5.83
C ALA A 108 2.95 -9.23 -6.26
N ILE A 109 4.04 -8.76 -5.66
CA ILE A 109 4.71 -7.51 -5.99
C ILE A 109 6.24 -7.71 -5.91
N GLY A 110 6.99 -7.08 -6.82
CA GLY A 110 8.45 -7.10 -6.74
C GLY A 110 9.14 -6.65 -8.02
N VAL A 111 10.33 -7.18 -8.25
CA VAL A 111 11.25 -6.76 -9.34
C VAL A 111 11.53 -5.26 -9.24
N LYS A 112 12.14 -4.84 -8.12
CA LYS A 112 12.37 -3.42 -7.83
C LYS A 112 13.62 -2.92 -8.56
N VAL A 113 13.43 -2.02 -9.53
CA VAL A 113 14.50 -1.39 -10.32
C VAL A 113 14.43 0.12 -10.11
N GLY A 114 15.54 0.74 -9.67
CA GLY A 114 15.57 2.19 -9.44
C GLY A 114 14.54 2.69 -8.43
N GLY A 115 14.15 1.85 -7.46
CA GLY A 115 13.16 2.17 -6.44
C GLY A 115 11.70 1.94 -6.84
N LYS A 116 11.42 1.54 -8.08
CA LYS A 116 10.07 1.26 -8.61
C LYS A 116 9.88 -0.21 -8.91
N TYR A 117 8.64 -0.69 -8.90
CA TYR A 117 8.31 -2.09 -9.13
C TYR A 117 8.00 -2.35 -10.59
N GLU A 118 8.63 -3.36 -11.18
CA GLU A 118 8.34 -3.80 -12.55
C GLU A 118 7.25 -4.88 -12.62
N ALA A 119 6.81 -5.42 -11.48
CA ALA A 119 5.76 -6.44 -11.42
C ALA A 119 4.81 -6.25 -10.23
N ALA A 120 3.51 -6.27 -10.53
CA ALA A 120 2.43 -6.47 -9.57
C ALA A 120 1.27 -7.22 -10.26
N PHE A 121 0.82 -8.34 -9.70
CA PHE A 121 -0.19 -9.19 -10.34
C PHE A 121 -0.92 -10.07 -9.32
N THR A 122 -2.12 -10.52 -9.67
CA THR A 122 -2.85 -11.54 -8.90
C THR A 122 -2.25 -12.91 -9.16
N ARG A 123 -2.10 -13.72 -8.11
CA ARG A 123 -1.82 -15.16 -8.26
C ARG A 123 -3.14 -15.94 -8.17
N GLY A 124 -3.37 -16.79 -9.16
CA GLY A 124 -4.29 -17.91 -8.99
C GLY A 124 -3.69 -18.91 -8.00
N ASP A 125 -4.57 -19.52 -7.22
CA ASP A 125 -4.35 -20.64 -6.33
C ASP A 125 -4.08 -21.96 -7.08
#